data_AF-A0A0F8ZDT5-F1
#
_entry.id   AF-A0A0F8ZDT5-F1
#
_cell.length_a   1.000
_cell.length_b   1.000
_cell.length_c   1.000
_cell.angle_alpha   90.00
_cell.angle_beta   90.00
_cell.angle_gamma   90.00
#
_symmetry.space_group_name_H-M   'P 1'
#
loop_
_entity.id
_entity.type
_entity.pdbx_description
1 polymer ?
#
loop_
_entity_poly.entity_id
_entity_poly.type
_entity_poly.pdbx_seq_one_letter_code
_entity_poly.pdbx_strand_id
1 'polypeptide(L)'
;MNEHRPLVMIAVPTRGTIRHEVVGAMLSWTTDVRVRKLFVTQTGNPCDAVRNLITERFLGSAAEFLITVDDDNPPLRNPIDLVFEDKDVVACPTPIIWGG
;
A
#
# COMPACT_ATOMS: atom_id res chain seq x y z
N MET A 1 28.90 0.77 5.11
CA MET A 1 28.08 1.79 4.42
C MET A 1 26.64 1.53 4.85
N ASN A 2 25.94 2.52 5.41
CA ASN A 2 24.52 2.32 5.74
C ASN A 2 23.76 2.44 4.42
N GLU A 3 23.33 1.33 3.84
CA GLU A 3 22.51 1.35 2.63
C GLU A 3 21.20 2.08 2.94
N HIS A 4 20.86 3.09 2.13
CA HIS A 4 19.61 3.83 2.28
C HIS A 4 18.44 2.87 2.10
N ARG A 5 17.50 2.88 3.05
CA ARG A 5 16.28 2.07 3.00
C ARG A 5 15.06 3.00 2.98
N PRO A 6 14.39 3.14 1.83
CA PRO A 6 13.34 4.14 1.69
C PRO A 6 12.19 3.83 2.64
N LEU A 7 11.54 4.88 3.15
CA LEU A 7 10.31 4.72 3.92
C LEU A 7 9.10 4.68 2.98
N VAL A 8 8.35 3.58 3.01
CA VAL A 8 7.17 3.35 2.17
C VAL A 8 5.92 3.40 3.04
N MET A 9 4.99 4.29 2.71
CA MET A 9 3.66 4.28 3.29
C MET A 9 2.79 3.29 2.52
N ILE A 10 2.28 2.28 3.20
CA ILE A 10 1.37 1.26 2.63
C ILE A 10 -0.01 1.51 3.22
N ALA A 11 -0.92 2.02 2.40
CA ALA A 11 -2.21 2.52 2.85
C ALA A 11 -3.38 1.71 2.26
N VAL A 12 -4.36 1.37 3.10
CA VAL A 12 -5.61 0.72 2.69
C VAL A 12 -6.77 1.69 2.94
N PRO A 13 -7.35 2.32 1.89
CA PRO A 13 -8.67 2.94 2.01
C PRO A 13 -9.71 1.84 2.23
N THR A 14 -10.56 1.98 3.25
CA THR A 14 -11.56 0.96 3.57
C THR A 14 -12.89 1.56 4.00
N ARG A 15 -13.97 0.78 3.88
CA ARG A 15 -15.28 1.11 4.48
C ARG A 15 -15.47 0.52 5.88
N GLY A 16 -14.41 0.04 6.52
CA GLY A 16 -14.41 -0.50 7.88
C GLY A 16 -14.12 -2.00 7.97
N THR A 17 -13.90 -2.65 6.83
CA THR A 17 -13.56 -4.06 6.72
C THR A 17 -12.49 -4.25 5.66
N ILE A 18 -11.51 -5.10 5.94
CA ILE A 18 -10.46 -5.47 4.99
C ILE A 18 -10.52 -6.98 4.84
N ARG A 19 -10.49 -7.49 3.59
CA ARG A 19 -10.48 -8.92 3.35
C ARG A 19 -9.22 -9.58 3.94
N HIS A 20 -9.40 -10.77 4.50
CA HIS A 20 -8.33 -11.46 5.21
C HIS A 20 -7.12 -11.79 4.30
N GLU A 21 -7.35 -12.00 3.00
CA GLU A 21 -6.31 -12.20 1.99
C GLU A 21 -5.45 -10.96 1.80
N VAL A 22 -6.05 -9.76 1.82
CA VAL A 22 -5.32 -8.48 1.76
C VAL A 22 -4.47 -8.32 3.01
N VAL A 23 -5.02 -8.62 4.19
CA VAL A 23 -4.26 -8.60 5.46
C VAL A 23 -3.09 -9.60 5.41
N GLY A 24 -3.32 -10.82 4.90
CA GLY A 24 -2.29 -11.84 4.73
C GLY A 24 -1.15 -11.37 3.82
N ALA A 25 -1.47 -10.73 2.69
CA ALA A 25 -0.48 -10.13 1.80
C ALA A 25 0.33 -9.03 2.52
N MET A 26 -0.35 -8.10 3.22
CA MET A 26 0.32 -7.02 3.96
C MET A 26 1.26 -7.56 5.04
N LEU A 27 0.86 -8.60 5.78
CA LEU A 27 1.71 -9.26 6.76
C LEU A 27 2.96 -9.85 6.12
N SER A 28 2.85 -10.45 4.94
CA SER A 28 4.02 -10.98 4.20
C SER A 28 5.02 -9.89 3.81
N TRP A 29 4.56 -8.64 3.60
CA TRP A 29 5.43 -7.51 3.25
C TRP A 29 6.19 -6.95 4.45
N THR A 30 5.75 -7.23 5.67
CA THR A 30 6.44 -6.77 6.90
C THR A 30 7.89 -7.24 6.95
N THR A 31 8.17 -8.44 6.44
CA THR A 31 9.50 -9.07 6.47
C THR A 31 10.46 -8.57 5.38
N ASP A 32 10.02 -7.71 4.45
CA ASP A 32 10.87 -7.23 3.34
C ASP A 32 11.94 -6.21 3.80
N VAL A 33 13.14 -6.65 4.15
CA VAL A 33 14.14 -5.78 4.78
C VAL A 33 14.69 -4.64 3.89
N ARG A 34 14.36 -4.63 2.60
CA ARG A 34 14.84 -3.62 1.62
C ARG A 34 14.28 -2.22 1.91
N VAL A 35 13.10 -2.13 2.54
CA VAL A 35 12.42 -0.87 2.83
C VAL A 35 11.96 -0.79 4.28
N ARG A 36 11.82 0.44 4.79
CA ARG A 36 11.07 0.73 6.03
C ARG A 36 9.60 0.91 5.65
N LYS A 37 8.66 0.49 6.50
CA LYS A 37 7.23 0.55 6.19
C LYS A 37 6.45 1.29 7.25
N LEU A 38 5.46 2.04 6.80
CA LEU A 38 4.40 2.62 7.63
C LEU A 38 3.07 2.11 7.09
N PHE A 39 2.42 1.22 7.84
CA PHE A 39 1.09 0.71 7.48
C PHE A 39 0.00 1.65 7.99
N VAL A 40 -0.91 2.03 7.10
CA VAL A 40 -2.02 2.94 7.40
C VAL A 40 -3.31 2.33 6.91
N THR A 41 -4.32 2.25 7.77
CA THR A 41 -5.69 1.98 7.36
C THR A 41 -6.50 3.25 7.54
N GLN A 42 -7.24 3.68 6.51
CA GLN A 42 -8.11 4.83 6.62
C GLN A 42 -9.53 4.44 6.27
N THR A 43 -10.41 4.51 7.27
CA THR A 43 -11.84 4.27 7.10
C THR A 43 -12.53 5.54 6.60
N GLY A 44 -13.44 5.42 5.64
CA GLY A 44 -14.33 6.51 5.23
C GLY A 44 -15.09 6.24 3.93
N ASN A 45 -15.90 7.22 3.52
CA ASN A 45 -16.71 7.21 2.30
C ASN A 45 -16.98 8.66 1.86
N PRO A 46 -16.87 9.05 0.57
CA PRO A 46 -16.48 8.23 -0.59
C PRO A 46 -15.00 7.82 -0.58
N CYS A 47 -14.65 6.79 -1.35
CA CYS A 47 -13.28 6.27 -1.46
C CYS A 47 -12.29 7.36 -1.90
N ASP A 48 -12.70 8.25 -2.81
CA ASP A 48 -11.84 9.34 -3.29
C ASP A 48 -11.49 10.34 -2.18
N ALA A 49 -12.43 10.64 -1.27
CA ALA A 49 -12.15 11.47 -0.11
C ALA A 49 -11.14 10.80 0.83
N VAL A 50 -11.25 9.48 1.01
CA VAL A 50 -10.30 8.69 1.80
C VAL A 50 -8.90 8.71 1.16
N ARG A 51 -8.83 8.52 -0.16
CA ARG A 51 -7.57 8.60 -0.92
C ARG A 51 -6.91 9.97 -0.79
N ASN A 52 -7.68 11.06 -0.84
CA ASN A 52 -7.16 12.42 -0.61
C ASN A 52 -6.55 12.59 0.79
N LEU A 53 -7.22 12.11 1.83
CA LEU A 53 -6.69 12.14 3.21
C LEU A 53 -5.40 11.32 3.36
N ILE A 54 -5.31 10.17 2.68
CA ILE A 54 -4.09 9.36 2.64
C ILE A 54 -2.96 10.15 1.95
N THR A 55 -3.24 10.80 0.82
CA THR A 55 -2.26 11.63 0.10
C THR A 55 -1.76 12.79 0.97
N GLU A 56 -2.65 13.50 1.68
CA GLU A 56 -2.26 14.56 2.60
C GLU A 56 -1.33 14.05 3.71
N ARG A 57 -1.63 12.87 4.28
CA ARG A 57 -0.76 12.23 5.28
C ARG A 57 0.59 11.83 4.71
N PHE A 58 0.61 11.31 3.48
CA PHE A 58 1.84 10.96 2.79
C PHE A 58 2.72 12.21 2.59
N LEU A 59 2.15 13.28 2.04
CA LEU A 59 2.85 14.56 1.82
C LEU A 59 3.33 15.21 3.13
N GLY A 60 2.65 14.97 4.24
CA GLY A 60 3.06 15.43 5.57
C GLY A 60 4.01 14.49 6.32
N SER A 61 4.41 13.36 5.73
CA SER A 61 5.25 12.34 6.37
C SER A 61 6.70 12.36 5.85
N ALA A 62 7.55 11.53 6.47
CA ALA A 62 8.90 11.25 5.97
C ALA A 62 8.94 10.10 4.95
N ALA A 63 7.78 9.58 4.52
CA ALA A 63 7.72 8.52 3.52
C ALA A 63 8.11 9.07 2.14
N GLU A 64 8.89 8.29 1.41
CA GLU A 64 9.37 8.60 0.06
C GLU A 64 8.42 8.04 -1.01
N PHE A 65 7.69 6.97 -0.68
CA PHE A 65 6.75 6.30 -1.58
C PHE A 65 5.41 6.04 -0.89
N LEU A 66 4.34 6.09 -1.68
CA LEU A 66 2.99 5.71 -1.28
C LEU A 66 2.51 4.53 -2.12
N ILE A 67 2.10 3.45 -1.47
CA ILE A 67 1.40 2.32 -2.07
C ILE A 67 -0.01 2.31 -1.51
N THR A 68 -1.02 2.50 -2.35
CA THR A 68 -2.42 2.29 -1.99
C THR A 68 -2.86 0.89 -2.42
N VAL A 69 -3.58 0.19 -1.53
CA VAL A 69 -4.07 -1.17 -1.77
C VAL A 69 -5.57 -1.19 -1.48
N ASP A 70 -6.37 -1.63 -2.44
CA ASP A 70 -7.82 -1.76 -2.24
C ASP A 70 -8.12 -2.83 -1.17
N ASP A 71 -9.23 -2.67 -0.43
CA ASP A 71 -9.54 -3.49 0.74
C ASP A 71 -10.10 -4.89 0.43
N ASP A 72 -10.34 -5.19 -0.84
CA ASP A 72 -11.02 -6.39 -1.32
C ASP A 72 -10.13 -7.37 -2.09
N ASN A 73 -8.98 -6.96 -2.62
CA ASN A 73 -8.19 -7.82 -3.48
C ASN A 73 -6.67 -7.53 -3.40
N PRO A 74 -5.85 -8.50 -2.97
CA PRO A 74 -4.40 -8.30 -2.90
C PRO A 74 -3.77 -8.32 -4.31
N PRO A 75 -2.63 -7.64 -4.52
CA PRO A 75 -1.83 -7.83 -5.73
C PRO A 75 -1.20 -9.24 -5.77
N LEU A 76 -0.94 -9.75 -6.98
CA LEU A 76 -0.31 -11.08 -7.18
C LEU A 76 1.15 -11.14 -6.71
N ARG A 77 1.81 -10.00 -6.60
CA ARG A 77 3.22 -9.87 -6.21
C ARG A 77 3.38 -8.78 -5.16
N ASN A 78 4.51 -8.79 -4.47
CA ASN A 78 4.84 -7.76 -3.51
C ASN A 78 5.02 -6.40 -4.22
N PRO A 79 4.14 -5.41 -3.98
CA PRO A 79 4.20 -4.13 -4.68
C PRO A 79 5.44 -3.29 -4.28
N ILE A 80 6.16 -3.67 -3.22
CA ILE A 80 7.46 -3.06 -2.86
C ILE A 80 8.49 -3.25 -3.98
N ASP A 81 8.36 -4.27 -4.83
CA ASP A 81 9.22 -4.42 -6.00
C ASP A 81 9.19 -3.16 -6.89
N LEU A 82 8.04 -2.47 -6.97
CA LEU A 82 7.86 -1.27 -7.79
C LEU A 82 8.55 -0.02 -7.22
N VAL A 83 8.91 -0.02 -5.94
CA VAL A 83 9.63 1.10 -5.29
C VAL A 83 11.03 1.26 -5.89
N PHE A 84 11.58 0.20 -6.47
CA PHE A 84 12.91 0.19 -7.07
C PHE A 84 12.88 0.42 -8.59
N GLU A 85 11.68 0.62 -9.16
CA GLU A 85 11.53 1.01 -10.55
C GLU A 85 11.72 2.54 -10.66
N ASP A 86 12.44 2.99 -11.69
CA ASP A 86 12.64 4.42 -11.98
C ASP A 86 11.38 5.01 -12.65
N LYS A 87 10.30 5.10 -11.87
CA LYS A 87 8.97 5.54 -12.30
C LYS A 87 8.30 6.40 -11.23
N ASP A 88 7.62 7.45 -11.66
CA ASP A 88 6.90 8.34 -10.75
C ASP A 88 5.56 7.75 -10.26
N VAL A 89 4.81 7.10 -11.16
CA VAL A 89 3.49 6.52 -10.87
C VAL A 89 3.35 5.18 -11.58
N VAL A 90 2.98 4.15 -10.82
CA VAL A 90 2.78 2.78 -11.33
C VAL A 90 1.47 2.22 -10.80
N ALA A 91 0.72 1.53 -11.67
CA ALA A 91 -0.43 0.74 -11.26
C ALA A 91 -0.05 -0.74 -11.21
N CYS A 92 -0.36 -1.41 -10.09
CA CYS A 92 -0.19 -2.86 -9.95
C CYS A 92 -1.55 -3.53 -10.12
N PRO A 93 -1.84 -4.17 -11.27
CA PRO A 93 -3.13 -4.83 -11.46
C PRO A 93 -3.28 -5.97 -10.45
N THR A 94 -4.44 -6.02 -9.79
CA THR A 94 -4.83 -7.11 -8.92
C THR A 94 -5.61 -8.15 -9.75
N PRO A 95 -5.50 -9.45 -9.44
CA PRO A 95 -6.21 -10.48 -10.18
C PRO A 95 -7.72 -10.30 -9.96
N ILE A 96 -8.52 -10.54 -10.99
CA ILE A 96 -9.98 -10.56 -10.83
C ILE A 96 -10.34 -11.86 -10.10
N ILE A 97 -10.53 -11.80 -8.77
CA ILE A 97 -11.00 -12.93 -7.96
C ILE A 97 -12.54 -12.85 -7.82
N TRP A 98 -13.27 -12.86 -8.95
CA TRP A 98 -14.72 -13.14 -8.91
C TRP A 98 -14.89 -14.66 -8.87
N GLY A 99 -15.16 -15.20 -7.68
CA GLY A 99 -15.39 -16.62 -7.46
C GLY A 99 -15.83 -16.89 -6.02
N GLY A 100 -17.12 -16.65 -5.76
CA GLY A 100 -17.85 -16.98 -4.53
C GLY A 100 -19.34 -16.78 -4.75
#